data_AF-A0A1M4XXD6-F1
#
_entry.id   AF-A0A1M4XXD6-F1
#
_cell.length_a   1.000
_cell.length_b   1.000
_cell.length_c   1.000
_cell.angle_alpha   90.00
_cell.angle_beta   90.00
_cell.angle_gamma   90.00
#
_symmetry.space_group_name_H-M   'P 1'
#
loop_
_entity.id
_entity.type
_entity.pdbx_description
1 polymer ?
#
loop_
_entity_poly.entity_id
_entity_poly.type
_entity_poly.pdbx_seq_one_letter_code
_entity_poly.pdbx_strand_id
1 'polypeptide(L)'
;MEDFLNKVFSDSNTSFVLTSILASFVSVALSTLLITLKKGKKEREKIEDLFYAQLSKKLEQGLIKEKEDIVILLSSLNRKKDSYDSDLILLFIIEDYLASDKCLPEHYDFLKNIVKEEKEEKPFSDIPEEERRILKSINDSVKHNDTDSISDYLEQLRSVISTRNRLYLKTAALNKWSMPVAIIGVVLTIMFGIMSFNSVDYSKIEESNQRILKSIQEENNLNKSDSIH
;
A
#
# COMPACT_ATOMS: atom_id res chain seq x y z
N MET A 1 -33.92 13.19 25.58
CA MET A 1 -32.67 13.04 24.80
C MET A 1 -31.73 14.21 25.06
N GLU A 2 -32.24 15.44 25.09
CA GLU A 2 -31.50 16.66 25.50
C GLU A 2 -30.94 16.61 26.93
N ASP A 3 -31.71 16.16 27.92
CA ASP A 3 -31.20 16.01 29.31
C ASP A 3 -30.07 14.99 29.45
N PHE A 4 -30.07 13.95 28.61
CA PHE A 4 -29.02 12.95 28.59
C PHE A 4 -27.74 13.54 27.98
N LEU A 5 -27.88 14.33 26.92
CA LEU A 5 -26.75 15.01 26.28
C LEU A 5 -26.19 16.10 27.22
N ASN A 6 -27.02 16.95 27.84
CA ASN A 6 -26.55 18.01 28.75
C ASN A 6 -25.83 17.46 29.98
N LYS A 7 -26.29 16.33 30.54
CA LYS A 7 -25.61 15.66 31.66
C LYS A 7 -24.29 15.00 31.24
N VAL A 8 -24.18 14.60 29.98
CA VAL A 8 -22.95 14.04 29.38
C VAL A 8 -21.96 15.14 28.94
N PHE A 9 -22.32 16.42 28.94
CA PHE A 9 -21.40 17.50 28.52
C PHE A 9 -20.98 18.47 29.65
N SER A 10 -21.56 18.37 30.85
CA SER A 10 -21.31 19.32 31.96
C SER A 10 -20.19 18.93 32.94
N ASP A 11 -19.69 17.69 32.92
CA ASP A 11 -18.80 17.17 33.99
C ASP A 11 -17.36 17.01 33.48
N SER A 12 -16.34 17.35 34.28
CA SER A 12 -14.93 17.23 33.84
C SER A 12 -14.54 15.81 33.40
N ASN A 13 -15.29 14.83 33.90
CA ASN A 13 -15.23 13.43 33.54
C ASN A 13 -15.58 13.17 32.06
N THR A 14 -16.38 14.02 31.41
CA THR A 14 -16.87 13.74 30.05
C THR A 14 -15.89 14.19 28.97
N SER A 15 -15.15 15.27 29.23
CA SER A 15 -13.95 15.63 28.44
C SER A 15 -12.89 14.54 28.54
N PHE A 16 -12.70 13.95 29.73
CA PHE A 16 -11.81 12.79 29.93
C PHE A 16 -12.29 11.55 29.18
N VAL A 17 -13.59 11.25 29.20
CA VAL A 17 -14.18 10.12 28.45
C VAL A 17 -14.08 10.34 26.93
N LEU A 18 -14.33 11.54 26.43
CA LEU A 18 -14.21 11.86 24.99
C LEU A 18 -12.76 11.77 24.52
N THR A 19 -11.80 12.28 25.29
CA THR A 19 -10.37 12.16 24.97
C THR A 19 -9.89 10.71 25.03
N SER A 20 -10.39 9.89 25.96
CA SER A 20 -10.06 8.45 26.00
C SER A 20 -10.63 7.69 24.80
N ILE A 21 -11.87 8.00 24.39
CA ILE A 21 -12.48 7.41 23.19
C ILE A 21 -11.66 7.79 21.95
N LEU A 22 -11.30 9.07 21.80
CA LEU A 22 -10.51 9.52 20.67
C LEU A 22 -9.12 8.86 20.63
N ALA A 23 -8.42 8.82 21.77
CA ALA A 23 -7.12 8.14 21.88
C ALA A 23 -7.22 6.65 21.51
N SER A 24 -8.30 5.97 21.90
CA SER A 24 -8.55 4.57 21.54
C SER A 24 -8.72 4.37 20.02
N PHE A 25 -9.49 5.25 19.35
CA PHE A 25 -9.67 5.20 17.90
C PHE A 25 -8.36 5.39 17.14
N VAL A 26 -7.50 6.30 17.63
CA VAL A 26 -6.21 6.60 17.03
C VAL A 26 -5.24 5.43 17.19
N SER A 27 -5.21 4.83 18.38
CA SER A 27 -4.42 3.63 18.65
C SER A 27 -4.84 2.47 17.74
N VAL A 28 -6.14 2.28 17.53
CA VAL A 28 -6.67 1.28 16.60
C VAL A 28 -6.28 1.59 15.15
N ALA A 29 -6.40 2.84 14.70
CA ALA A 29 -6.04 3.24 13.33
C ALA A 29 -4.54 3.09 13.04
N LEU A 30 -3.67 3.46 13.99
CA LEU A 30 -2.22 3.22 13.86
C LEU A 30 -1.89 1.73 13.87
N SER A 31 -2.56 0.95 14.73
CA SER A 31 -2.34 -0.50 14.81
C SER A 31 -2.77 -1.19 13.51
N THR A 32 -3.93 -0.83 12.93
CA THR A 32 -4.39 -1.41 11.66
C THR A 32 -3.46 -1.05 10.51
N LEU A 33 -2.96 0.18 10.43
CA LEU A 33 -1.97 0.60 9.43
C LEU A 33 -0.65 -0.20 9.54
N LEU A 34 -0.13 -0.40 10.75
CA LEU A 34 1.09 -1.19 10.96
C LEU A 34 0.88 -2.67 10.62
N ILE A 35 -0.31 -3.21 10.91
CA ILE A 35 -0.67 -4.59 10.60
C ILE A 35 -0.79 -4.79 9.08
N THR A 36 -1.45 -3.88 8.35
CA THR A 36 -1.62 -4.01 6.89
C THR A 36 -0.28 -3.94 6.16
N LEU A 37 0.65 -3.07 6.59
CA LEU A 37 2.00 -2.99 6.03
C LEU A 37 2.80 -4.29 6.25
N LYS A 38 2.74 -4.88 7.44
CA LYS A 38 3.42 -6.16 7.73
C LYS A 38 2.78 -7.35 7.01
N LYS A 39 1.46 -7.31 6.79
CA LYS A 39 0.69 -8.38 6.16
C LYS A 39 1.12 -8.61 4.71
N GLY A 40 1.34 -7.55 3.93
CA GLY A 40 1.77 -7.68 2.53
C GLY A 40 3.11 -8.41 2.35
N LYS A 41 4.13 -8.08 3.16
CA LYS A 41 5.43 -8.78 3.11
C LYS A 41 5.31 -10.25 3.50
N LYS A 42 4.61 -10.52 4.60
CA LYS A 42 4.42 -11.88 5.13
C LYS A 42 3.62 -12.77 4.18
N GLU A 43 2.67 -12.21 3.44
CA GLU A 43 1.88 -12.97 2.47
C GLU A 43 2.66 -13.31 1.20
N ARG A 44 3.55 -12.42 0.75
CA ARG A 44 4.48 -12.75 -0.34
C ARG A 44 5.39 -13.92 0.03
N GLU A 45 6.06 -13.84 1.19
CA GLU A 45 6.94 -14.91 1.69
C GLU A 45 6.19 -16.26 1.79
N LYS A 46 4.94 -16.25 2.27
CA LYS A 46 4.11 -17.46 2.32
C LYS A 46 3.83 -18.08 0.96
N ILE A 47 3.61 -17.27 -0.08
CA ILE A 47 3.35 -17.79 -1.43
C ILE A 47 4.63 -18.37 -2.02
N GLU A 48 5.77 -17.72 -1.84
CA GLU A 48 7.09 -18.22 -2.26
C GLU A 48 7.40 -19.55 -1.55
N ASP A 49 7.20 -19.62 -0.24
CA ASP A 49 7.36 -20.85 0.54
C ASP A 49 6.43 -21.97 0.07
N LEU A 50 5.19 -21.63 -0.26
CA LEU A 50 4.22 -22.59 -0.80
C LEU A 50 4.64 -23.09 -2.18
N PHE A 51 5.16 -22.21 -3.03
CA PHE A 51 5.71 -22.58 -4.33
C PHE A 51 6.89 -23.53 -4.16
N TYR A 52 7.87 -23.20 -3.31
CA TYR A 52 9.03 -24.04 -3.04
C TYR A 52 8.63 -25.43 -2.56
N ALA A 53 7.75 -25.50 -1.55
CA ALA A 53 7.28 -26.78 -1.02
C ALA A 53 6.57 -27.64 -2.09
N GLN A 54 5.77 -27.03 -2.96
CA GLN A 54 5.10 -27.76 -4.04
C GLN A 54 6.06 -28.17 -5.15
N LEU A 55 7.04 -27.33 -5.48
CA LEU A 55 8.06 -27.61 -6.47
C LEU A 55 8.93 -28.79 -6.02
N SER A 56 9.48 -28.75 -4.80
CA SER A 56 10.27 -29.86 -4.23
C SER A 56 9.49 -31.16 -4.24
N LYS A 57 8.26 -31.14 -3.71
CA LYS A 57 7.40 -32.33 -3.66
C LYS A 57 7.12 -32.91 -5.05
N LYS A 58 6.83 -32.07 -6.05
CA LYS A 58 6.52 -32.53 -7.41
C LYS A 58 7.78 -33.02 -8.14
N LEU A 59 8.95 -32.46 -7.85
CA LEU A 59 10.24 -32.94 -8.35
C LEU A 59 10.59 -34.31 -7.78
N GLU A 60 10.47 -34.50 -6.46
CA GLU A 60 10.68 -35.80 -5.79
C GLU A 60 9.74 -36.89 -6.34
N GLN A 61 8.51 -36.51 -6.70
CA GLN A 61 7.52 -37.41 -7.30
C GLN A 61 7.72 -37.66 -8.80
N GLY A 62 8.71 -37.03 -9.44
CA GLY A 62 8.94 -37.13 -10.88
C GLY A 62 7.79 -36.54 -11.73
N LEU A 63 7.01 -35.62 -11.16
CA LEU A 63 5.87 -34.96 -11.81
C LEU A 63 6.26 -33.68 -12.55
N ILE A 64 7.45 -33.14 -12.28
CA ILE A 64 8.05 -32.05 -13.06
C ILE A 64 9.08 -32.70 -13.98
N LYS A 65 8.84 -32.63 -15.28
CA LYS A 65 9.72 -33.19 -16.31
C LYS A 65 10.27 -32.11 -17.22
N GLU A 66 9.52 -31.03 -17.40
CA GLU A 66 9.85 -29.93 -18.29
C GLU A 66 9.48 -28.58 -17.69
N LYS A 67 9.89 -27.51 -18.37
CA LYS A 67 9.68 -26.12 -17.96
C LYS A 67 8.19 -25.80 -17.80
N GLU A 68 7.37 -26.32 -18.69
CA GLU A 68 5.92 -26.08 -18.77
C GLU A 68 5.21 -26.54 -17.48
N ASP A 69 5.66 -27.64 -16.87
CA ASP A 69 5.13 -28.12 -15.60
C ASP A 69 5.31 -27.09 -14.47
N ILE A 70 6.46 -26.40 -14.47
CA ILE A 70 6.77 -25.35 -13.50
C ILE A 70 5.93 -24.10 -13.77
N VAL A 71 5.72 -23.75 -15.05
CA VAL A 71 4.83 -22.64 -15.45
C VAL A 71 3.38 -22.92 -15.02
N ILE A 72 2.91 -24.15 -15.15
CA ILE A 72 1.57 -24.57 -14.68
C ILE A 72 1.48 -24.44 -13.16
N LEU A 73 2.50 -24.90 -12.43
CA LEU A 73 2.56 -24.75 -10.98
C LEU A 73 2.49 -23.27 -10.58
N LEU A 74 3.32 -22.43 -11.20
CA LEU A 74 3.41 -21.00 -10.94
C LEU A 74 2.09 -20.28 -11.21
N SER A 75 1.49 -20.53 -12.38
CA SER A 75 0.20 -19.93 -12.77
C SER A 75 -0.94 -20.36 -11.85
N SER A 76 -0.91 -21.58 -11.33
CA SER A 76 -1.91 -22.05 -10.35
C SER A 76 -1.84 -21.28 -9.02
N LEU A 77 -0.65 -20.82 -8.63
CA LEU A 77 -0.45 -20.02 -7.41
C LEU A 77 -0.74 -18.55 -7.66
N ASN A 78 -0.34 -18.00 -8.82
CA ASN A 78 -0.69 -16.64 -9.23
C ASN A 78 -2.22 -16.47 -9.35
N ARG A 79 -2.97 -17.48 -9.85
CA ARG A 79 -4.44 -17.43 -9.86
C ARG A 79 -5.09 -17.39 -8.49
N LYS A 80 -4.44 -17.91 -7.43
CA LYS A 80 -4.96 -17.82 -6.06
C LYS A 80 -4.68 -16.46 -5.42
N LYS A 81 -4.00 -15.56 -6.14
CA LYS A 81 -3.46 -14.28 -5.66
C LYS A 81 -4.33 -13.09 -6.09
N ASP A 82 -5.65 -13.24 -6.17
CA ASP A 82 -6.64 -12.20 -6.57
C ASP A 82 -6.60 -10.86 -5.78
N SER A 83 -5.54 -10.52 -5.05
CA SER A 83 -5.43 -9.33 -4.19
C SER A 83 -4.05 -8.66 -4.14
N TYR A 84 -3.03 -9.10 -4.91
CA TYR A 84 -1.68 -8.51 -4.80
C TYR A 84 -0.96 -8.29 -6.13
N ASP A 85 -0.45 -7.06 -6.28
CA ASP A 85 0.19 -6.45 -7.46
C ASP A 85 1.62 -6.95 -7.77
N SER A 86 1.92 -8.23 -7.56
CA SER A 86 3.22 -8.80 -7.95
C SER A 86 3.06 -10.18 -8.54
N ASP A 87 3.03 -10.30 -9.86
CA ASP A 87 3.09 -11.63 -10.46
C ASP A 87 4.42 -12.29 -10.10
N LEU A 88 4.38 -13.55 -9.67
CA LEU A 88 5.61 -14.33 -9.55
C LEU A 88 6.14 -14.56 -10.97
N ILE A 89 7.39 -14.17 -11.19
CA ILE A 89 8.09 -14.34 -12.46
C ILE A 89 8.91 -15.63 -12.36
N LEU A 90 8.74 -16.52 -13.34
CA LEU A 90 9.36 -17.85 -13.38
C LEU A 90 10.87 -17.80 -13.13
N LEU A 91 11.57 -16.89 -13.82
CA LEU A 91 13.02 -16.78 -13.74
C LEU A 91 13.47 -16.46 -12.31
N PHE A 92 12.92 -15.41 -11.71
CA PHE A 92 13.26 -14.97 -10.36
C PHE A 92 12.96 -16.04 -9.32
N ILE A 93 11.78 -16.66 -9.38
CA ILE A 93 11.36 -17.62 -8.35
C ILE A 93 12.19 -18.90 -8.39
N ILE A 94 12.64 -19.35 -9.57
CA ILE A 94 13.53 -20.51 -9.69
C ILE A 94 14.94 -20.14 -9.24
N GLU A 95 15.45 -18.96 -9.61
CA GLU A 95 16.78 -18.50 -9.16
C GLU A 95 16.83 -18.34 -7.64
N ASP A 96 15.80 -17.77 -7.02
CA ASP A 96 15.69 -17.66 -5.57
C ASP A 96 15.57 -19.05 -4.92
N TYR A 97 14.82 -19.99 -5.52
CA TYR A 97 14.76 -21.37 -5.05
C TYR A 97 16.11 -22.06 -5.11
N LEU A 98 16.85 -21.92 -6.22
CA LEU A 98 18.20 -22.47 -6.42
C LEU A 98 19.22 -21.88 -5.43
N ALA A 99 19.04 -20.62 -5.02
CA ALA A 99 19.87 -19.96 -4.01
C ALA A 99 19.45 -20.30 -2.56
N SER A 100 18.27 -20.89 -2.37
CA SER A 100 17.76 -21.28 -1.06
C SER A 100 18.35 -22.61 -0.58
N ASP A 101 18.32 -22.80 0.74
CA ASP A 101 18.65 -24.06 1.41
C ASP A 101 17.63 -25.19 1.14
N LYS A 102 16.50 -24.87 0.50
CA LYS A 102 15.41 -25.81 0.20
C LYS A 102 15.63 -26.59 -1.09
N CYS A 103 16.54 -26.16 -1.96
CA CYS A 103 16.83 -26.87 -3.20
C CYS A 103 17.73 -28.08 -2.94
N LEU A 104 17.21 -29.28 -3.18
CA LEU A 104 18.01 -30.50 -3.13
C LEU A 104 19.06 -30.52 -4.26
N PRO A 105 20.31 -30.95 -4.00
CA PRO A 105 21.39 -30.97 -5.00
C PRO A 105 21.03 -31.75 -6.28
N GLU A 106 20.25 -32.82 -6.15
CA GLU A 106 19.81 -33.67 -7.27
C GLU A 106 18.87 -32.98 -8.27
N HIS A 107 18.22 -31.89 -7.88
CA HIS A 107 17.36 -31.09 -8.76
C HIS A 107 18.06 -29.86 -9.34
N TYR A 108 19.24 -29.51 -8.83
CA TYR A 108 19.93 -28.27 -9.14
C TYR A 108 20.25 -28.14 -10.64
N ASP A 109 20.87 -29.17 -11.23
CA ASP A 109 21.29 -29.12 -12.64
C ASP A 109 20.09 -29.06 -13.60
N PHE A 110 19.02 -29.80 -13.30
CA PHE A 110 17.78 -29.76 -14.07
C PHE A 110 17.16 -28.35 -14.06
N LEU A 111 16.98 -27.77 -12.88
CA LEU A 111 16.39 -26.43 -12.74
C LEU A 111 17.30 -25.34 -13.31
N LYS A 112 18.62 -25.49 -13.19
CA LYS A 112 19.60 -24.58 -13.79
C LYS A 112 19.54 -24.60 -15.32
N ASN A 113 19.32 -25.76 -15.92
CA ASN A 113 19.11 -25.86 -17.37
C ASN A 113 17.83 -25.14 -17.78
N ILE A 114 16.73 -25.29 -17.04
CA ILE A 114 15.48 -24.54 -17.30
C ILE A 114 15.71 -23.01 -17.22
N VAL A 115 16.45 -22.54 -16.20
CA VAL A 115 16.81 -21.11 -16.09
C VAL A 115 17.61 -20.65 -17.30
N LYS A 116 18.55 -21.46 -17.78
CA LYS A 116 19.37 -21.15 -18.94
C LYS A 116 18.52 -21.09 -20.22
N GLU A 117 17.67 -22.09 -20.45
CA GLU A 117 16.74 -22.16 -21.58
C GLU A 117 15.80 -20.94 -21.60
N GLU A 118 15.23 -20.56 -20.46
CA GLU A 118 14.34 -19.39 -20.40
C GLU A 118 15.08 -18.07 -20.70
N LYS A 119 16.33 -17.93 -20.27
CA LYS A 119 17.17 -16.77 -20.61
C LYS A 119 17.53 -16.71 -22.09
N GLU A 120 17.69 -17.86 -22.74
CA GLU A 120 17.97 -17.95 -24.17
C GLU A 120 16.73 -17.67 -25.02
N GLU A 121 15.56 -18.22 -24.64
CA GLU A 121 14.29 -17.99 -25.33
C GLU A 121 13.78 -16.55 -25.19
N LYS A 122 13.90 -15.99 -23.98
CA LYS A 122 13.38 -14.65 -23.65
C LYS A 122 14.48 -13.81 -23.00
N PRO A 123 15.49 -13.38 -23.79
CA PRO A 123 16.56 -12.54 -23.27
C PRO A 123 15.98 -11.22 -22.76
N PHE A 124 16.47 -10.78 -21.59
CA PHE A 124 16.07 -9.51 -20.97
C PHE A 124 14.58 -9.42 -20.61
N SER A 125 13.90 -10.56 -20.38
CA SER A 125 12.46 -10.62 -20.04
C SER A 125 12.12 -10.01 -18.69
N ASP A 126 13.08 -10.00 -17.78
CA ASP A 126 13.05 -9.36 -16.47
C ASP A 126 13.32 -7.85 -16.53
N ILE A 127 13.80 -7.37 -17.67
CA ILE A 127 14.15 -5.97 -17.88
C ILE A 127 12.93 -5.23 -18.45
N PRO A 128 12.68 -3.98 -18.02
CA PRO A 128 11.55 -3.19 -18.51
C PRO A 128 11.71 -2.85 -20.00
N GLU A 129 10.61 -2.58 -20.67
CA GLU A 129 10.52 -2.60 -22.14
C GLU A 129 11.52 -1.65 -22.84
N GLU A 130 11.71 -0.45 -22.31
CA GLU A 130 12.63 0.54 -22.89
C GLU A 130 14.09 0.08 -22.83
N GLU A 131 14.54 -0.37 -21.66
CA GLU A 131 15.88 -0.92 -21.45
C GLU A 131 16.07 -2.22 -22.25
N ARG A 132 15.05 -3.08 -22.30
CA ARG A 132 15.04 -4.32 -23.09
C ARG A 132 15.26 -4.03 -24.58
N ARG A 133 14.55 -3.03 -25.12
CA ARG A 133 14.69 -2.62 -26.52
C ARG A 133 16.12 -2.20 -26.83
N ILE A 134 16.73 -1.40 -25.96
CA ILE A 134 18.11 -0.91 -26.15
C ILE A 134 19.12 -2.06 -26.03
N LEU A 135 18.96 -2.96 -25.06
CA LEU A 135 19.83 -4.13 -24.90
C LEU A 135 19.74 -5.07 -26.10
N LYS A 136 18.55 -5.22 -26.69
CA LYS A 136 18.38 -5.96 -27.95
C LYS A 136 19.16 -5.29 -29.10
N SER A 137 19.05 -3.96 -29.23
CA SER A 137 19.83 -3.21 -30.23
C SER A 137 21.35 -3.34 -30.03
N ILE A 138 21.84 -3.31 -28.78
CA ILE A 138 23.26 -3.57 -28.48
C ILE A 138 23.65 -4.98 -28.93
N ASN A 139 22.85 -5.99 -28.57
CA ASN A 139 23.13 -7.38 -28.95
C ASN A 139 23.15 -7.56 -30.47
N ASP A 140 22.24 -6.88 -31.19
CA ASP A 140 22.18 -6.91 -32.65
C ASP A 140 23.42 -6.21 -33.25
N SER A 141 23.84 -5.04 -32.74
CA SER A 141 25.07 -4.37 -33.19
C SER A 141 26.33 -5.20 -32.93
N VAL A 142 26.41 -5.89 -31.78
CA VAL A 142 27.52 -6.82 -31.48
C VAL A 142 27.57 -7.94 -32.51
N LYS A 143 26.43 -8.54 -32.86
CA LYS A 143 26.38 -9.62 -33.88
C LYS A 143 26.82 -9.17 -35.27
N HIS A 144 26.63 -7.90 -35.60
CA HIS A 144 27.02 -7.33 -36.89
C HIS A 144 28.41 -6.64 -36.86
N ASN A 145 29.14 -6.72 -35.75
CA ASN A 145 30.40 -6.00 -35.53
C ASN A 145 30.30 -4.47 -35.77
N ASP A 146 29.13 -3.89 -35.54
CA ASP A 146 28.90 -2.45 -35.66
C ASP A 146 29.25 -1.76 -34.34
N THR A 147 30.53 -1.49 -34.15
CA THR A 147 31.07 -0.92 -32.90
C THR A 147 30.67 0.53 -32.68
N ASP A 148 30.36 1.27 -33.74
CA ASP A 148 30.02 2.68 -33.66
C ASP A 148 28.62 2.84 -33.03
N SER A 149 27.65 2.05 -33.50
CA SER A 149 26.29 2.05 -32.93
C SER A 149 26.22 1.56 -31.48
N ILE A 150 27.15 0.69 -31.04
CA ILE A 150 27.18 0.21 -29.65
C ILE A 150 27.36 1.38 -28.67
N SER A 151 28.24 2.34 -29.00
CA SER A 151 28.48 3.51 -28.14
C SER A 151 27.19 4.32 -27.95
N ASP A 152 26.46 4.58 -29.04
CA ASP A 152 25.21 5.34 -29.01
C ASP A 152 24.12 4.62 -28.20
N TYR A 153 24.01 3.30 -28.34
CA TYR A 153 23.04 2.53 -27.57
C TYR A 153 23.41 2.44 -26.08
N LEU A 154 24.71 2.39 -25.73
CA LEU A 154 25.15 2.44 -24.34
C LEU A 154 24.84 3.80 -23.70
N GLU A 155 24.97 4.90 -24.44
CA GLU A 155 24.59 6.22 -23.97
C GLU A 155 23.07 6.34 -23.76
N GLN A 156 22.27 5.82 -24.69
CA GLN A 156 20.82 5.72 -24.54
C GLN A 156 20.43 4.90 -23.31
N LEU A 157 21.05 3.73 -23.11
CA LEU A 157 20.79 2.86 -21.96
C LEU A 157 21.11 3.59 -20.65
N ARG A 158 22.26 4.27 -20.59
CA ARG A 158 22.66 5.09 -19.45
C ARG A 158 21.63 6.19 -19.15
N SER A 159 21.11 6.85 -20.19
CA SER A 159 20.10 7.92 -20.05
C SER A 159 18.79 7.39 -19.46
N VAL A 160 18.30 6.24 -19.97
CA VAL A 160 17.08 5.59 -19.47
C VAL A 160 17.26 5.14 -18.02
N ILE A 161 18.36 4.44 -17.71
CA ILE A 161 18.67 3.99 -16.34
C ILE A 161 18.76 5.18 -15.37
N SER A 162 19.46 6.26 -15.77
CA SER A 162 19.62 7.46 -14.94
C SER A 162 18.27 8.14 -14.66
N THR A 163 17.43 8.27 -15.70
CA THR A 163 16.10 8.85 -15.58
C THR A 163 15.22 8.02 -14.65
N ARG A 164 15.21 6.70 -14.81
CA ARG A 164 14.46 5.79 -13.95
C ARG A 164 14.95 5.82 -12.52
N ASN A 165 16.26 5.81 -12.29
CA ASN A 165 16.83 5.91 -10.94
C ASN A 165 16.43 7.22 -10.26
N ARG A 166 16.47 8.34 -10.99
CA ARG A 166 15.99 9.63 -10.48
C ARG A 166 14.50 9.59 -10.11
N LEU A 167 13.67 8.96 -10.94
CA LEU A 167 12.24 8.76 -10.63
C LEU A 167 12.07 7.87 -9.40
N TYR A 168 12.78 6.75 -9.31
CA TYR A 168 12.76 5.86 -8.16
C TYR A 168 13.14 6.60 -6.87
N LEU A 169 14.24 7.35 -6.87
CA LEU A 169 14.68 8.13 -5.71
C LEU A 169 13.65 9.20 -5.33
N LYS A 170 13.04 9.88 -6.30
CA LYS A 170 11.97 10.85 -6.05
C LYS A 170 10.74 10.18 -5.43
N THR A 171 10.30 9.06 -5.98
CA THR A 171 9.16 8.31 -5.46
C THR A 171 9.45 7.73 -4.08
N ALA A 172 10.65 7.18 -3.85
CA ALA A 172 11.08 6.68 -2.55
C ALA A 172 11.13 7.79 -1.50
N ALA A 173 11.64 8.98 -1.86
CA ALA A 173 11.63 10.14 -0.99
C ALA A 173 10.19 10.57 -0.66
N LEU A 174 9.30 10.68 -1.65
CA LEU A 174 7.88 10.97 -1.42
C LEU A 174 7.25 9.95 -0.49
N ASN A 175 7.43 8.65 -0.74
CA ASN A 175 6.87 7.59 0.11
C ASN A 175 7.38 7.63 1.55
N LYS A 176 8.67 7.96 1.75
CA LYS A 176 9.26 8.12 3.07
C LYS A 176 8.64 9.28 3.86
N TRP A 177 8.25 10.36 3.18
CA TRP A 177 7.59 11.52 3.78
C TRP A 177 6.07 11.38 3.88
N SER A 178 5.43 10.57 3.04
CA SER A 178 3.98 10.33 3.05
C SER A 178 3.50 9.80 4.41
N MET A 179 4.24 8.87 5.02
CA MET A 179 3.84 8.26 6.29
C MET A 179 3.88 9.26 7.47
N PRO A 180 4.96 10.03 7.70
CA PRO A 180 4.94 11.13 8.68
C PRO A 180 3.85 12.17 8.42
N VAL A 181 3.64 12.57 7.16
CA VAL A 181 2.61 13.56 6.80
C VAL A 181 1.21 13.04 7.14
N ALA A 182 0.92 11.77 6.85
CA ALA A 182 -0.35 11.15 7.23
C ALA A 182 -0.55 11.14 8.75
N ILE A 183 0.50 10.82 9.52
CA ILE A 183 0.44 10.86 10.99
C ILE A 183 0.14 12.28 11.48
N ILE A 184 0.83 13.30 10.95
CA ILE A 184 0.58 14.70 11.31
C ILE A 184 -0.86 15.12 10.97
N GLY A 185 -1.37 14.72 9.81
CA GLY A 185 -2.76 15.00 9.41
C GLY A 185 -3.78 14.39 10.36
N VAL A 186 -3.55 13.14 10.80
CA VAL A 186 -4.38 12.49 11.82
C VAL A 186 -4.31 13.25 13.15
N VAL A 187 -3.11 13.58 13.63
CA VAL A 187 -2.89 14.34 14.88
C VAL A 187 -3.58 15.71 14.85
N LEU A 188 -3.46 16.45 13.76
CA LEU A 188 -4.11 17.75 13.60
C LEU A 188 -5.63 17.63 13.57
N THR A 189 -6.17 16.63 12.85
CA THR A 189 -7.62 16.39 12.80
C THR A 189 -8.19 16.12 14.20
N ILE A 190 -7.47 15.33 15.00
CA ILE A 190 -7.81 15.08 16.42
C ILE A 190 -7.77 16.37 17.23
N MET A 191 -6.69 17.13 17.11
CA MET A 191 -6.51 18.37 17.87
C MET A 191 -7.62 19.38 17.55
N PHE A 192 -7.94 19.59 16.27
CA PHE A 192 -9.04 20.46 15.86
C PHE A 192 -10.40 19.93 16.27
N GLY A 193 -10.61 18.60 16.25
CA GLY A 193 -11.82 17.97 16.77
C GLY A 193 -12.03 18.32 18.25
N ILE A 194 -11.01 18.12 19.10
CA ILE A 194 -11.08 18.44 20.53
C ILE A 194 -11.26 19.95 20.76
N MET A 195 -10.52 20.77 20.03
CA MET A 195 -10.60 22.23 20.16
C MET A 195 -11.99 22.75 19.77
N SER A 196 -12.59 22.19 18.72
CA SER A 196 -13.96 22.50 18.31
C SER A 196 -14.95 22.27 19.44
N PHE A 197 -14.89 21.11 20.10
CA PHE A 197 -15.77 20.80 21.24
C PHE A 197 -15.59 21.75 22.43
N ASN A 198 -14.35 22.11 22.78
CA ASN A 198 -14.08 22.99 23.92
C ASN A 198 -14.33 24.48 23.61
N SER A 199 -14.40 24.87 22.34
CA SER A 199 -14.56 26.28 21.93
C SER A 199 -16.02 26.76 21.91
N VAL A 200 -16.99 25.84 22.00
CA VAL A 200 -18.41 26.18 22.02
C VAL A 200 -18.81 26.57 23.44
N ASP A 201 -18.94 27.88 23.67
CA ASP A 201 -19.45 28.44 24.93
C ASP A 201 -20.98 28.31 24.98
N TYR A 202 -21.45 27.13 25.38
CA TYR A 202 -22.87 26.79 25.44
C TYR A 202 -23.69 27.76 26.33
N SER A 203 -23.06 28.40 27.31
CA SER A 203 -23.72 29.37 28.19
C SER A 203 -24.24 30.60 27.44
N LYS A 204 -23.49 31.08 26.44
CA LYS A 204 -23.89 32.22 25.59
C LYS A 204 -24.99 31.85 24.61
N ILE A 205 -25.01 30.59 24.16
CA ILE A 205 -26.05 30.07 23.28
C ILE A 205 -27.38 30.01 24.04
N GLU A 206 -27.35 29.52 25.28
CA GLU A 206 -28.54 29.44 26.13
C GLU A 206 -29.07 30.83 26.50
N GLU A 207 -28.19 31.78 26.86
CA GLU A 207 -28.59 33.16 27.14
C GLU A 207 -29.24 33.84 25.93
N SER A 208 -28.68 33.62 24.73
CA SER A 208 -29.26 34.16 23.49
C SER A 208 -30.63 33.55 23.20
N ASN A 209 -30.81 32.25 23.38
CA ASN A 209 -32.10 31.58 23.18
C ASN A 209 -33.17 32.07 24.15
N GLN A 210 -32.81 32.29 25.42
CA GLN A 210 -33.73 32.85 26.42
C GLN A 210 -34.15 34.28 26.08
N ARG A 211 -33.24 35.11 25.57
CA ARG A 211 -33.56 36.48 25.11
C ARG A 211 -34.56 36.45 23.95
N ILE A 212 -34.36 35.56 22.97
CA ILE A 212 -35.26 35.40 21.83
C ILE A 212 -36.66 34.93 22.27
N LEU A 213 -36.75 33.97 23.20
CA LEU A 213 -38.03 33.49 23.70
C LEU A 213 -38.80 34.57 24.45
N LYS A 214 -38.10 35.40 25.26
CA LYS A 214 -38.72 36.54 25.93
C LYS A 214 -39.25 37.57 24.94
N SER A 215 -38.49 37.94 23.91
CA SER A 215 -38.97 38.89 22.90
C SER A 215 -40.18 38.36 22.14
N ILE A 216 -40.23 37.06 21.82
CA ILE A 216 -41.39 36.44 21.17
C ILE A 216 -42.62 36.45 22.08
N GLN A 217 -42.45 36.21 23.38
CA GLN A 217 -43.56 36.26 24.35
C GLN A 217 -44.09 37.69 24.52
N GLU A 218 -43.20 38.67 24.60
CA GLU A 218 -43.56 40.10 24.68
C GLU A 218 -44.32 40.55 23.43
N GLU A 219 -43.85 40.20 22.24
CA GLU A 219 -44.51 40.51 20.97
C GLU A 219 -45.89 39.85 20.84
N ASN A 220 -46.03 38.58 21.25
CA ASN A 220 -47.32 37.90 21.23
C ASN A 220 -48.33 38.49 22.24
N ASN A 221 -47.86 38.95 23.39
CA ASN A 221 -48.71 39.60 24.38
C ASN A 221 -49.19 40.99 23.90
N LEU A 222 -48.33 41.73 23.19
CA LEU A 222 -48.69 43.00 22.55
C LEU A 222 -49.75 42.79 21.45
N ASN A 223 -49.53 41.83 20.55
CA ASN A 223 -50.49 41.52 19.47
C ASN A 223 -51.85 41.04 20.00
N LYS A 224 -51.86 40.33 21.15
CA LYS A 224 -53.11 39.91 21.79
C LYS A 224 -53.85 41.08 22.43
N SER A 225 -53.14 42.07 22.96
CA SER A 225 -53.72 43.31 23.50
C SER A 225 -54.37 44.16 22.40
N ASP A 226 -53.76 44.22 21.22
CA ASP A 226 -54.29 45.00 20.09
C ASP A 226 -55.52 44.34 19.42
N SER A 227 -55.69 43.02 19.57
CA SER A 227 -56.84 42.27 19.06
C SER A 227 -58.12 42.36 19.92
N ILE A 228 -58.05 43.01 21.09
CA ILE A 228 -59.17 43.13 22.05
C ILE A 228 -59.82 44.53 21.99
N HIS A 229 -59.31 45.42 21.13
CA HIS A 229 -59.93 46.72 20.81
C HIS A 229 -60.61 46.72 19.44
#